data_AF-A0A7L1GJF4-F1
#
_entry.id   AF-A0A7L1GJF4-F1
#
_cell.length_a   1.000
_cell.length_b   1.000
_cell.length_c   1.000
_cell.angle_alpha   90.00
_cell.angle_beta   90.00
_cell.angle_gamma   90.00
#
_symmetry.space_group_name_H-M   'P 1'
#
loop_
_entity.id
_entity.type
_entity.pdbx_description
1 polymer ?
#
loop_
_entity_poly.entity_id
_entity_poly.type
_entity_poly.pdbx_seq_one_letter_code
_entity_poly.pdbx_strand_id
1 'polypeptide(L)'
;LGRYGPGSVAISILLVAFALQWAILIQGFLHSFLHGKIYVGAQSVVSADFCAAAVLISSGALLGRANPLQLLLLTLLGVSLCSLNEYILLSLLGVRDSGGSLTVHTFGASFGLMVSRILHQPRVGKRKEEQEPGQQPEVFAVLGTIYLWIFWPSFSSATTSSANTEPWALLNACFSLAAGTVATFVLCPVLCQGSPLGMDATLASMALMGMSGEMLPTPFGALTGGFLAGLLPPLGFRFLT
;
A
#
# COMPACT_ATOMS: atom_id res chain seq x y z
N LEU A 1 -1.32 19.82 5.55
CA LEU A 1 -2.30 19.42 4.51
C LEU A 1 -3.63 20.19 4.57
N GLY A 2 -3.88 21.04 5.58
CA GLY A 2 -5.19 21.65 5.89
C GLY A 2 -5.95 22.43 4.82
N ARG A 3 -5.41 22.62 3.61
CA ARG A 3 -6.08 23.27 2.47
C ARG A 3 -6.41 22.32 1.31
N TYR A 4 -6.01 21.05 1.37
CA TYR A 4 -6.14 20.08 0.27
C TYR A 4 -7.08 18.90 0.57
N GLY A 5 -7.63 18.78 1.79
CA GLY A 5 -8.42 17.60 2.23
C GLY A 5 -9.49 17.11 1.23
N PRO A 6 -10.49 17.93 0.85
CA PRO A 6 -11.55 17.48 -0.07
C PRO A 6 -11.05 17.20 -1.49
N GLY A 7 -10.12 18.02 -2.00
CA GLY A 7 -9.55 17.86 -3.34
C GLY A 7 -8.68 16.61 -3.47
N SER A 8 -7.94 16.25 -2.41
CA SER A 8 -7.10 15.05 -2.36
C SER A 8 -7.94 13.77 -2.39
N VAL A 9 -9.07 13.75 -1.68
CA VAL A 9 -10.00 12.62 -1.69
C VAL A 9 -10.64 12.46 -3.07
N ALA A 10 -11.12 13.55 -3.69
CA ALA A 10 -11.70 13.50 -5.03
C ALA A 10 -10.72 12.99 -6.08
N ILE A 11 -9.45 13.43 -6.04
CA ILE A 11 -8.40 12.92 -6.91
C ILE A 11 -8.17 11.43 -6.66
N SER A 12 -8.07 10.99 -5.40
CA SER A 12 -7.86 9.57 -5.08
C SER A 12 -8.99 8.69 -5.64
N ILE A 13 -10.25 9.12 -5.51
CA ILE A 13 -11.41 8.43 -6.10
C ILE A 13 -11.30 8.37 -7.63
N LEU A 14 -10.91 9.48 -8.27
CA LEU A 14 -10.71 9.53 -9.72
C LEU A 14 -9.62 8.53 -10.17
N LEU A 15 -8.49 8.48 -9.45
CA LEU A 15 -7.39 7.55 -9.76
C LEU A 15 -7.84 6.11 -9.60
N VAL A 16 -8.55 5.76 -8.52
CA VAL A 16 -9.06 4.40 -8.30
C VAL A 16 -10.05 4.01 -9.40
N ALA A 17 -11.02 4.87 -9.71
CA ALA A 17 -12.03 4.60 -10.74
C ALA A 17 -11.40 4.37 -12.12
N PHE A 18 -10.35 5.13 -12.46
CA PHE A 18 -9.59 4.96 -13.69
C PHE A 18 -8.72 3.71 -13.66
N ALA A 19 -8.01 3.48 -12.54
CA ALA A 19 -7.14 2.32 -12.34
C ALA A 19 -7.92 1.01 -12.46
N LEU A 20 -9.09 0.91 -11.85
CA LEU A 20 -9.98 -0.26 -11.92
C LEU A 20 -10.33 -0.64 -13.35
N GLN A 21 -10.81 0.32 -14.14
CA GLN A 21 -11.19 0.09 -15.54
C GLN A 21 -9.99 -0.36 -16.37
N TRP A 22 -8.84 0.28 -16.16
CA TRP A 22 -7.64 -0.02 -16.91
C TRP A 22 -7.00 -1.36 -16.50
N ALA A 23 -7.00 -1.69 -15.20
CA ALA A 23 -6.47 -2.94 -14.67
C ALA A 23 -7.28 -4.14 -15.14
N ILE A 24 -8.62 -4.06 -15.11
CA ILE A 24 -9.50 -5.12 -15.64
C ILE A 24 -9.16 -5.43 -17.10
N LEU A 25 -8.86 -4.41 -17.91
CA LEU A 25 -8.46 -4.61 -19.31
C LEU A 25 -7.10 -5.30 -19.39
N ILE A 26 -6.05 -4.75 -18.77
CA ILE A 26 -4.69 -5.29 -18.90
C ILE A 26 -4.56 -6.69 -18.26
N GLN A 27 -5.00 -6.86 -17.02
CA GLN A 27 -5.00 -8.18 -16.35
C GLN A 27 -5.90 -9.17 -17.10
N GLY A 28 -7.03 -8.70 -17.63
CA GLY A 28 -7.93 -9.48 -18.46
C GLY A 28 -7.27 -10.01 -19.73
N PHE A 29 -6.47 -9.18 -20.41
CA PHE A 29 -5.67 -9.62 -21.57
C PHE A 29 -4.61 -10.65 -21.19
N LEU A 30 -3.98 -10.51 -20.02
CA LEU A 30 -2.89 -11.38 -19.57
C LEU A 30 -3.38 -12.76 -19.07
N HIS A 31 -4.52 -12.81 -18.37
CA HIS A 31 -4.97 -14.02 -17.67
C HIS A 31 -6.24 -14.66 -18.25
N SER A 32 -7.15 -13.86 -18.79
CA SER A 32 -8.54 -14.27 -19.04
C SER A 32 -9.02 -14.01 -20.47
N PHE A 33 -8.09 -13.88 -21.42
CA PHE A 33 -8.39 -13.61 -22.82
C PHE A 33 -8.59 -14.92 -23.58
N LEU A 34 -9.85 -15.28 -23.79
CA LEU A 34 -10.24 -16.50 -24.49
C LEU A 34 -11.26 -16.16 -25.58
N HIS A 35 -11.00 -16.63 -26.80
CA HIS A 35 -11.88 -16.44 -27.96
C HIS A 35 -12.24 -14.96 -28.24
N GLY A 36 -11.28 -14.05 -28.08
CA GLY A 36 -11.48 -12.62 -28.34
C GLY A 36 -12.26 -11.87 -27.26
N LYS A 37 -12.54 -12.50 -26.11
CA LYS A 37 -13.27 -11.90 -24.99
C LYS A 37 -12.48 -11.98 -23.69
N ILE A 38 -12.61 -10.94 -22.87
CA ILE A 38 -12.12 -10.90 -21.49
C ILE A 38 -13.24 -11.34 -20.56
N TYR A 39 -13.00 -12.39 -19.78
CA TYR A 39 -13.94 -12.85 -18.76
C TYR A 39 -13.64 -12.16 -17.42
N VAL A 40 -14.64 -11.48 -16.87
CA VAL A 40 -14.54 -10.70 -15.63
C VAL A 40 -15.39 -11.36 -14.55
N GLY A 41 -14.77 -11.71 -13.42
CA GLY A 41 -15.45 -12.21 -12.23
C GLY A 41 -15.06 -11.39 -11.00
N ALA A 42 -15.58 -11.77 -9.82
CA ALA A 42 -15.26 -11.09 -8.56
C ALA A 42 -13.74 -11.05 -8.29
N GLN A 43 -13.03 -12.15 -8.58
CA GLN A 43 -11.58 -12.22 -8.42
C GLN A 43 -10.82 -11.27 -9.35
N SER A 44 -11.35 -11.02 -10.55
CA SER A 44 -10.78 -10.04 -11.48
C SER A 44 -10.87 -8.63 -10.92
N VAL A 45 -11.97 -8.29 -10.24
CA VAL A 45 -12.15 -6.99 -9.59
C VAL A 45 -11.21 -6.85 -8.38
N VAL A 46 -11.06 -7.90 -7.57
CA VAL A 46 -10.12 -7.93 -6.43
C VAL A 46 -8.68 -7.73 -6.90
N SER A 47 -8.25 -8.43 -7.96
CA SER A 47 -6.90 -8.26 -8.54
C SER A 47 -6.73 -6.86 -9.16
N ALA A 48 -7.77 -6.28 -9.76
CA ALA A 48 -7.73 -4.91 -10.25
C ALA A 48 -7.60 -3.88 -9.11
N ASP A 49 -8.28 -4.11 -7.98
CA ASP A 49 -8.17 -3.29 -6.77
C ASP A 49 -6.76 -3.33 -6.17
N PHE A 50 -6.05 -4.47 -6.24
CA PHE A 50 -4.65 -4.56 -5.83
C PHE A 50 -3.74 -3.67 -6.69
N CYS A 51 -3.93 -3.66 -8.01
CA CYS A 51 -3.23 -2.73 -8.89
C CYS A 51 -3.58 -1.26 -8.59
N ALA A 52 -4.84 -0.96 -8.31
CA ALA A 52 -5.27 0.38 -7.91
C ALA A 52 -4.61 0.82 -6.59
N ALA A 53 -4.50 -0.08 -5.60
CA ALA A 53 -3.80 0.16 -4.35
C ALA A 53 -2.32 0.48 -4.59
N ALA A 54 -1.64 -0.24 -5.49
CA ALA A 54 -0.25 0.02 -5.83
C ALA A 54 -0.03 1.44 -6.41
N VAL A 55 -0.97 1.91 -7.23
CA VAL A 55 -0.96 3.27 -7.77
C VAL A 55 -1.26 4.31 -6.69
N LEU A 56 -2.17 4.04 -5.76
CA LEU A 56 -2.42 4.94 -4.62
C LEU A 56 -1.16 5.10 -3.77
N ILE A 57 -0.46 4.00 -3.45
CA ILE A 57 0.84 4.03 -2.76
C ILE A 57 1.83 4.89 -3.57
N SER A 58 1.90 4.68 -4.88
CA SER A 58 2.79 5.45 -5.76
C SER A 58 2.47 6.94 -5.73
N SER A 59 1.19 7.31 -5.79
CA SER A 59 0.73 8.70 -5.77
C SER A 59 1.04 9.40 -4.44
N GLY A 60 1.09 8.65 -3.33
CA GLY A 60 1.56 9.13 -2.02
C GLY A 60 2.94 9.79 -2.08
N ALA A 61 3.88 9.23 -2.86
CA ALA A 61 5.22 9.79 -3.03
C ALA A 61 5.25 11.08 -3.90
N LEU A 62 4.15 11.40 -4.58
CA LEU A 62 3.99 12.57 -5.45
C LEU A 62 3.03 13.62 -4.86
N LEU A 63 2.52 13.42 -3.64
CA LEU A 63 1.59 14.35 -2.99
C LEU A 63 2.15 15.79 -2.98
N GLY A 64 1.33 16.73 -3.45
CA GLY A 64 1.69 18.15 -3.55
C GLY A 64 2.70 18.51 -4.65
N ARG A 65 3.13 17.55 -5.49
CA ARG A 65 4.10 17.77 -6.57
C ARG A 65 3.55 17.49 -7.97
N ALA A 66 2.49 16.70 -8.09
CA ALA A 66 1.87 16.37 -9.36
C ALA A 66 0.46 16.96 -9.49
N ASN A 67 0.09 17.37 -10.70
CA ASN A 67 -1.28 17.78 -11.02
C ASN A 67 -2.17 16.55 -11.35
N PRO A 68 -3.52 16.69 -11.39
CA PRO A 68 -4.41 15.56 -11.66
C PRO A 68 -4.14 14.83 -12.98
N LEU A 69 -3.73 15.55 -14.03
CA LEU A 69 -3.41 14.94 -15.33
C LEU A 69 -2.13 14.08 -15.26
N GLN A 70 -1.10 14.56 -14.56
CA GLN A 70 0.13 13.81 -14.30
C GLN A 70 -0.15 12.56 -13.46
N LEU A 71 -1.08 12.64 -12.50
CA LEU A 71 -1.50 11.50 -11.70
C LEU A 71 -2.32 10.47 -12.50
N LEU A 72 -3.14 10.91 -13.46
CA LEU A 72 -3.78 10.01 -14.42
C LEU A 72 -2.76 9.30 -15.32
N LEU A 73 -1.73 10.02 -15.79
CA LEU A 73 -0.64 9.41 -16.56
C LEU A 73 0.18 8.42 -15.72
N LEU A 74 0.47 8.76 -14.46
CA LEU A 74 1.08 7.86 -13.48
C LEU A 74 0.24 6.60 -13.32
N THR A 75 -1.09 6.74 -13.25
CA THR A 75 -2.01 5.62 -13.11
C THR A 75 -2.02 4.72 -14.34
N LEU A 76 -2.09 5.31 -15.54
CA LEU A 76 -2.06 4.56 -16.80
C LEU A 76 -0.80 3.69 -16.90
N LEU A 77 0.37 4.29 -16.67
CA LEU A 77 1.66 3.58 -16.72
C LEU A 77 1.83 2.62 -15.55
N GLY A 78 1.49 3.07 -14.34
CA GLY A 78 1.62 2.31 -13.10
C GLY A 78 0.81 1.03 -13.12
N VAL A 79 -0.47 1.08 -13.50
CA VAL A 79 -1.32 -0.12 -13.62
C VAL A 79 -0.78 -1.08 -14.69
N SER A 80 -0.33 -0.57 -15.84
CA SER A 80 0.19 -1.41 -16.92
C SER A 80 1.43 -2.19 -16.46
N LEU A 81 2.37 -1.50 -15.81
CA LEU A 81 3.58 -2.10 -15.26
C LEU A 81 3.27 -3.02 -14.07
N CYS A 82 2.34 -2.64 -13.20
CA CYS A 82 1.91 -3.45 -12.06
C CYS A 82 1.31 -4.77 -12.53
N SER A 83 0.38 -4.73 -13.49
CA SER A 83 -0.28 -5.91 -14.05
C SER A 83 0.72 -6.85 -14.75
N LEU A 84 1.68 -6.29 -15.48
CA LEU A 84 2.74 -7.08 -16.11
C LEU A 84 3.67 -7.71 -15.06
N ASN A 85 4.05 -6.96 -14.04
CA ASN A 85 4.88 -7.44 -12.93
C ASN A 85 4.17 -8.57 -12.16
N GLU A 86 2.89 -8.40 -11.85
CA GLU A 86 2.03 -9.42 -11.23
C GLU A 86 2.02 -10.70 -12.09
N TYR A 87 1.76 -10.57 -13.40
CA TYR A 87 1.74 -11.72 -14.30
C TYR A 87 3.07 -12.47 -14.32
N ILE A 88 4.19 -11.74 -14.39
CA ILE A 88 5.53 -12.35 -14.37
C ILE A 88 5.77 -13.08 -13.05
N LEU A 89 5.55 -12.42 -11.90
CA LEU A 89 5.83 -13.00 -10.60
C LEU A 89 4.93 -14.21 -10.29
N LEU A 90 3.61 -14.04 -10.45
CA LEU A 90 2.65 -15.04 -10.02
C LEU A 90 2.48 -16.16 -11.05
N SER A 91 2.36 -15.83 -12.34
CA SER A 91 2.06 -16.82 -13.38
C SER A 91 3.29 -17.48 -13.98
N LEU A 92 4.40 -16.73 -14.18
CA LEU A 92 5.59 -17.27 -14.83
C LEU A 92 6.64 -17.79 -13.84
N LEU A 93 6.83 -17.10 -12.72
CA LEU A 93 7.85 -17.46 -11.72
C LEU A 93 7.29 -18.31 -10.56
N GLY A 94 5.97 -18.42 -10.44
CA GLY A 94 5.31 -19.18 -9.37
C GLY A 94 5.51 -18.58 -7.97
N VAL A 95 5.77 -17.27 -7.88
CA VAL A 95 5.88 -16.55 -6.61
C VAL A 95 4.50 -16.52 -5.95
N ARG A 96 4.50 -16.77 -4.64
CA ARG A 96 3.31 -16.72 -3.79
C ARG A 96 3.31 -15.40 -3.03
N ASP A 97 2.41 -14.49 -3.37
CA ASP A 97 2.31 -13.14 -2.79
C ASP A 97 0.85 -12.69 -2.64
N SER A 98 0.06 -13.46 -1.87
CA SER A 98 -1.40 -13.30 -1.83
C SER A 98 -1.90 -11.95 -1.33
N GLY A 99 -1.15 -11.33 -0.40
CA GLY A 99 -1.45 -10.00 0.12
C GLY A 99 -0.60 -8.88 -0.48
N GLY A 100 0.12 -9.15 -1.58
CA GLY A 100 0.74 -8.11 -2.40
C GLY A 100 1.95 -7.40 -1.76
N SER A 101 2.71 -8.05 -0.88
CA SER A 101 3.94 -7.47 -0.32
C SER A 101 4.91 -7.04 -1.43
N LEU A 102 5.05 -7.86 -2.48
CA LEU A 102 5.93 -7.59 -3.61
C LEU A 102 5.18 -6.87 -4.74
N THR A 103 4.05 -7.42 -5.17
CA THR A 103 3.30 -6.96 -6.35
C THR A 103 2.59 -5.63 -6.14
N VAL A 104 2.20 -5.30 -4.89
CA VAL A 104 1.48 -4.06 -4.56
C VAL A 104 2.39 -3.09 -3.80
N HIS A 105 2.86 -3.47 -2.61
CA HIS A 105 3.57 -2.54 -1.70
C HIS A 105 4.95 -2.19 -2.20
N THR A 106 5.79 -3.20 -2.46
CA THR A 106 7.17 -2.98 -2.92
C THR A 106 7.18 -2.32 -4.30
N PHE A 107 6.34 -2.80 -5.22
CA PHE A 107 6.17 -2.18 -6.53
C PHE A 107 5.72 -0.71 -6.42
N GLY A 108 4.61 -0.45 -5.73
CA GLY A 108 4.03 0.90 -5.63
C GLY A 108 4.96 1.90 -4.95
N ALA A 109 5.62 1.50 -3.86
CA ALA A 109 6.59 2.35 -3.18
C ALA A 109 7.80 2.66 -4.08
N SER A 110 8.38 1.64 -4.73
CA SER A 110 9.55 1.80 -5.59
C SER A 110 9.24 2.63 -6.83
N PHE A 111 8.11 2.37 -7.48
CA PHE A 111 7.66 3.11 -8.65
C PHE A 111 7.38 4.58 -8.31
N GLY A 112 6.60 4.84 -7.25
CA GLY A 112 6.33 6.19 -6.77
C GLY A 112 7.59 6.97 -6.43
N LEU A 113 8.54 6.36 -5.71
CA LEU A 113 9.82 6.99 -5.37
C LEU A 113 10.66 7.28 -6.62
N MET A 114 10.71 6.36 -7.58
CA MET A 114 11.43 6.58 -8.84
C MET A 114 10.84 7.76 -9.63
N VAL A 115 9.52 7.81 -9.77
CA VAL A 115 8.87 8.94 -10.47
C VAL A 115 9.05 10.24 -9.68
N SER A 116 8.94 10.22 -8.34
CA SER A 116 9.18 11.39 -7.50
C SER A 116 10.61 11.93 -7.63
N ARG A 117 11.60 11.05 -7.81
CA ARG A 117 12.99 11.45 -8.13
C ARG A 117 13.14 12.04 -9.53
N ILE A 118 12.49 11.46 -10.55
CA ILE A 118 12.54 11.99 -11.92
C ILE A 118 11.88 13.37 -12.00
N LEU A 119 10.75 13.56 -11.31
CA LEU A 119 10.04 14.83 -11.23
C LEU A 119 10.68 15.82 -10.25
N HIS A 120 11.79 15.46 -9.62
CA HIS A 120 12.46 16.34 -8.67
C HIS A 120 13.03 17.56 -9.40
N GLN A 121 12.38 18.71 -9.18
CA GLN A 121 12.93 19.99 -9.58
C GLN A 121 13.74 20.57 -8.40
N PRO A 122 15.05 20.85 -8.57
CA PRO A 122 15.82 21.58 -7.57
C PRO A 122 15.19 22.96 -7.38
N ARG A 123 14.44 23.17 -6.30
CA ARG A 123 13.75 24.45 -6.08
C ARG A 123 14.77 25.55 -5.73
N VAL A 124 14.97 26.48 -6.65
CA VAL A 124 15.40 27.86 -6.34
C VAL A 124 14.22 28.55 -5.63
N GLY A 125 14.42 28.99 -4.39
CA GLY A 125 13.43 29.74 -3.62
C GLY A 125 12.55 28.89 -2.70
N LYS A 126 12.96 28.78 -1.43
CA LYS A 126 12.22 28.10 -0.36
C LYS A 126 10.89 28.82 -0.10
N ARG A 127 9.76 28.19 -0.47
CA ARG A 127 8.57 28.26 0.39
C ARG A 127 8.63 27.03 1.28
N LYS A 128 9.21 27.21 2.45
CA LYS A 128 9.13 26.26 3.56
C LYS A 128 7.65 26.29 3.96
N GLU A 129 6.82 25.46 3.34
CA GLU A 129 5.65 24.95 4.04
C GLU A 129 6.23 24.01 5.08
N GLU A 130 6.71 24.59 6.19
CA GLU A 130 6.87 23.82 7.41
C GLU A 130 5.52 23.16 7.65
N GLN A 131 5.49 21.83 7.75
CA GLN A 131 4.44 21.18 8.52
C GLN A 131 4.55 21.82 9.91
N GLU A 132 3.68 22.79 10.20
CA GLU A 132 3.70 23.47 11.49
C GLU A 132 3.60 22.39 12.57
N PRO A 133 4.57 22.34 13.50
CA PRO A 133 4.51 21.40 14.61
C PRO A 133 3.25 21.72 15.43
N GLY A 134 2.24 20.87 15.33
CA GLY A 134 0.93 21.07 15.98
C GLY A 134 -0.30 20.96 15.08
N GLN A 135 -0.16 20.70 13.78
CA GLN A 135 -1.33 20.35 12.96
C GLN A 135 -1.93 19.03 13.44
N GLN A 136 -3.13 19.12 14.03
CA GLN A 136 -3.95 17.95 14.35
C GLN A 136 -4.13 17.10 13.08
N PRO A 137 -4.03 15.75 13.18
CA PRO A 137 -4.31 14.90 12.03
C PRO A 137 -5.75 15.18 11.55
N GLU A 138 -5.90 15.43 10.25
CA GLU A 138 -7.22 15.64 9.65
C GLU A 138 -8.08 14.40 9.90
N VAL A 139 -9.34 14.59 10.29
CA VAL A 139 -10.29 13.49 10.61
C VAL A 139 -10.32 12.42 9.52
N PHE A 140 -10.21 12.83 8.24
CA PHE A 140 -10.16 11.91 7.10
C PHE A 140 -8.92 11.01 7.07
N ALA A 141 -7.75 11.50 7.52
CA ALA A 141 -6.54 10.68 7.60
C ALA A 141 -6.65 9.63 8.72
N VAL A 142 -7.21 10.03 9.87
CA VAL A 142 -7.48 9.10 10.98
C VAL A 142 -8.49 8.04 10.57
N LEU A 143 -9.60 8.43 9.95
CA LEU A 143 -10.60 7.50 9.44
C LEU A 143 -9.98 6.54 8.43
N GLY A 144 -9.24 7.05 7.44
CA GLY A 144 -8.54 6.23 6.45
C GLY A 144 -7.63 5.18 7.10
N THR A 145 -6.86 5.58 8.12
CA THR A 145 -5.98 4.67 8.88
C THR A 145 -6.78 3.58 9.59
N ILE A 146 -7.90 3.91 10.23
CA ILE A 146 -8.77 2.93 10.91
C ILE A 146 -9.38 1.94 9.90
N TYR A 147 -9.87 2.44 8.75
CA TYR A 147 -10.41 1.58 7.69
C TYR A 147 -9.34 0.62 7.16
N LEU A 148 -8.14 1.13 6.86
CA LEU A 148 -7.03 0.28 6.44
C LEU A 148 -6.71 -0.77 7.50
N TRP A 149 -6.64 -0.38 8.79
CA TRP A 149 -6.29 -1.28 9.88
C TRP A 149 -7.31 -2.41 10.06
N ILE A 150 -8.61 -2.09 10.05
CA ILE A 150 -9.68 -3.09 10.23
C ILE A 150 -9.80 -4.03 9.03
N PHE A 151 -9.70 -3.52 7.80
CA PHE A 151 -9.92 -4.31 6.58
C PHE A 151 -8.66 -4.98 6.04
N TRP A 152 -7.49 -4.71 6.62
CA TRP A 152 -6.23 -5.29 6.15
C TRP A 152 -6.16 -6.81 6.15
N PRO A 153 -6.66 -7.53 7.18
CA PRO A 153 -6.61 -8.98 7.17
C PRO A 153 -7.35 -9.57 5.97
N SER A 154 -8.49 -8.98 5.60
CA SER A 154 -9.25 -9.35 4.40
C SER A 154 -8.45 -9.07 3.12
N PHE A 155 -7.82 -7.89 3.01
CA PHE A 155 -6.94 -7.55 1.89
C PHE A 155 -5.82 -8.59 1.73
N SER A 156 -5.17 -8.95 2.84
CA SER A 156 -4.02 -9.87 2.83
C SER A 156 -4.39 -11.30 2.47
N SER A 157 -5.64 -11.71 2.72
CA SER A 157 -6.12 -13.07 2.45
C SER A 157 -6.96 -13.19 1.17
N ALA A 158 -7.28 -12.09 0.49
CA ALA A 158 -8.30 -12.07 -0.57
C ALA A 158 -8.01 -12.98 -1.77
N THR A 159 -6.74 -13.30 -2.02
CA THR A 159 -6.32 -14.18 -3.13
C THR A 159 -5.77 -15.52 -2.67
N THR A 160 -5.83 -15.80 -1.36
CA THR A 160 -5.33 -17.07 -0.81
C THR A 160 -6.19 -18.24 -1.26
N SER A 161 -5.55 -19.35 -1.60
CA SER A 161 -6.25 -20.57 -1.98
C SER A 161 -7.02 -21.15 -0.79
N SER A 162 -8.28 -21.51 -0.99
CA SER A 162 -9.15 -22.18 0.01
C SER A 162 -8.74 -23.62 0.34
N ALA A 163 -7.61 -24.11 -0.19
CA ALA A 163 -7.13 -25.47 0.02
C ALA A 163 -6.55 -25.71 1.43
N ASN A 164 -6.23 -24.64 2.17
CA ASN A 164 -5.72 -24.76 3.53
C ASN A 164 -6.89 -24.88 4.53
N THR A 165 -6.80 -25.86 5.44
CA THR A 165 -7.79 -26.06 6.51
C THR A 165 -7.91 -24.87 7.45
N GLU A 166 -6.82 -24.11 7.61
CA GLU A 166 -6.73 -22.95 8.52
C GLU A 166 -6.41 -21.65 7.75
N PRO A 167 -7.07 -20.53 8.06
CA PRO A 167 -6.92 -19.26 7.35
C PRO A 167 -5.69 -18.46 7.81
N TRP A 168 -4.49 -19.07 7.73
CA TRP A 168 -3.25 -18.52 8.28
C TRP A 168 -2.91 -17.11 7.78
N ALA A 169 -3.18 -16.78 6.51
CA ALA A 169 -2.93 -15.44 5.99
C ALA A 169 -3.71 -14.35 6.73
N LEU A 170 -4.99 -14.61 7.01
CA LEU A 170 -5.85 -13.71 7.73
C LEU A 170 -5.41 -13.60 9.20
N LEU A 171 -5.14 -14.73 9.85
CA LEU A 171 -4.72 -14.77 11.26
C LEU A 171 -3.37 -14.07 11.46
N ASN A 172 -2.39 -14.38 10.62
CA ASN A 172 -1.05 -13.79 10.70
C ASN A 172 -1.06 -12.30 10.37
N ALA A 173 -1.91 -11.84 9.44
CA ALA A 173 -2.11 -10.42 9.22
C ALA A 173 -2.65 -9.72 10.48
N CYS A 174 -3.65 -10.29 11.17
CA CYS A 174 -4.15 -9.77 12.44
C CYS A 174 -3.06 -9.71 13.53
N PHE A 175 -2.30 -10.80 13.70
CA PHE A 175 -1.26 -10.87 14.73
C PHE A 175 -0.12 -9.88 14.47
N SER A 176 0.33 -9.77 13.22
CA SER A 176 1.37 -8.80 12.83
C SER A 176 0.92 -7.36 13.07
N LEU A 177 -0.34 -7.04 12.73
CA LEU A 177 -0.93 -5.72 12.95
C LEU A 177 -1.01 -5.36 14.43
N ALA A 178 -1.54 -6.26 15.25
CA ALA A 178 -1.64 -6.05 16.69
C ALA A 178 -0.24 -5.84 17.31
N ALA A 179 0.73 -6.67 16.96
CA ALA A 179 2.10 -6.56 17.45
C ALA A 179 2.78 -5.27 16.99
N GLY A 180 2.60 -4.89 15.72
CA GLY A 180 3.12 -3.65 15.15
C GLY A 180 2.54 -2.40 15.83
N THR A 181 1.22 -2.38 16.07
CA THR A 181 0.56 -1.29 16.80
C THR A 181 1.10 -1.14 18.21
N VAL A 182 1.32 -2.24 18.94
CA VAL A 182 1.94 -2.21 20.27
C VAL A 182 3.37 -1.68 20.20
N ALA A 183 4.18 -2.15 19.24
CA ALA A 183 5.56 -1.70 19.06
C ALA A 183 5.63 -0.19 18.78
N THR A 184 4.80 0.29 17.87
CA THR A 184 4.72 1.72 17.52
C THR A 184 4.26 2.54 18.72
N PHE A 185 3.14 2.24 19.38
CA PHE A 185 2.58 3.14 20.40
C PHE A 185 3.22 3.01 21.79
N VAL A 186 3.68 1.82 22.17
CA VAL A 186 4.20 1.58 23.53
C VAL A 186 5.71 1.76 23.57
N LEU A 187 6.44 1.25 22.58
CA LEU A 187 7.90 1.19 22.63
C LEU A 187 8.57 2.35 21.89
N CYS A 188 7.97 2.88 20.83
CA CYS A 188 8.54 4.03 20.13
C CYS A 188 8.69 5.29 20.99
N PRO A 189 7.74 5.68 21.88
CA PRO A 189 7.95 6.85 22.74
C PRO A 189 9.14 6.67 23.69
N VAL A 190 9.42 5.43 24.09
CA VAL A 190 10.51 5.07 25.00
C VAL A 190 11.86 5.09 24.28
N LEU A 191 11.92 4.55 23.05
CA LEU A 191 13.17 4.43 22.28
C LEU A 191 13.50 5.67 21.44
N CYS A 192 12.47 6.38 20.96
CA CYS A 192 12.58 7.50 20.03
C CYS A 192 12.04 8.78 20.68
N GLN A 193 12.71 9.26 21.73
CA GLN A 193 12.39 10.55 22.35
C GLN A 193 12.30 11.65 21.28
N GLY A 194 11.11 12.24 21.13
CA GLY A 194 10.86 13.40 20.27
C GLY A 194 10.43 13.12 18.82
N SER A 195 10.27 11.86 18.39
CA SER A 195 9.70 11.57 17.06
C SER A 195 8.16 11.73 17.09
N PRO A 196 7.54 12.46 16.14
CA PRO A 196 6.09 12.53 16.05
C PRO A 196 5.54 11.12 15.76
N LEU A 197 4.75 10.58 16.69
CA LEU A 197 4.02 9.33 16.47
C LEU A 197 2.81 9.60 15.56
N GLY A 198 2.99 9.37 14.25
CA GLY A 198 1.87 9.28 13.33
C GLY A 198 1.15 7.95 13.46
N MET A 199 -0.18 7.94 13.46
CA MET A 199 -0.97 6.69 13.46
C MET A 199 -0.61 5.79 12.27
N ASP A 200 -0.22 6.40 11.15
CA ASP A 200 0.26 5.77 9.92
C ASP A 200 1.48 4.85 10.14
N ALA A 201 2.28 5.08 11.18
CA ALA A 201 3.43 4.23 11.50
C ALA A 201 3.02 2.79 11.88
N THR A 202 1.80 2.59 12.38
CA THR A 202 1.28 1.24 12.64
C THR A 202 1.06 0.42 11.36
N LEU A 203 0.89 1.10 10.23
CA LEU A 203 0.60 0.49 8.93
C LEU A 203 1.82 -0.16 8.28
N ALA A 204 3.04 -0.04 8.80
CA ALA A 204 4.19 -0.73 8.17
C ALA A 204 4.19 -2.24 8.41
N SER A 205 3.64 -2.68 9.54
CA SER A 205 3.48 -4.11 9.87
C SER A 205 2.53 -4.85 8.91
N MET A 206 1.68 -4.10 8.20
CA MET A 206 0.72 -4.58 7.21
C MET A 206 1.37 -5.20 5.99
N ALA A 207 2.40 -4.53 5.44
CA ALA A 207 3.03 -4.93 4.20
C ALA A 207 3.88 -6.19 4.35
N LEU A 208 4.28 -6.56 5.57
CA LEU A 208 5.14 -7.72 5.83
C LEU A 208 4.40 -9.06 5.66
N MET A 209 3.15 -9.14 6.12
CA MET A 209 2.38 -10.39 6.13
C MET A 209 1.64 -10.67 4.81
N GLY A 210 1.73 -9.80 3.81
CA GLY A 210 1.08 -10.04 2.53
C GLY A 210 1.60 -11.31 1.83
N MET A 211 2.92 -11.48 1.76
CA MET A 211 3.56 -12.69 1.25
C MET A 211 3.70 -13.77 2.32
N SER A 212 4.24 -13.40 3.48
CA SER A 212 4.63 -14.36 4.51
C SER A 212 3.46 -14.92 5.32
N GLY A 213 2.30 -14.24 5.32
CA GLY A 213 1.15 -14.62 6.13
C GLY A 213 0.59 -15.99 5.78
N GLU A 214 0.57 -16.36 4.49
CA GLU A 214 0.13 -17.69 4.06
C GLU A 214 1.19 -18.80 4.20
N MET A 215 2.44 -18.42 4.49
CA MET A 215 3.57 -19.35 4.61
C MET A 215 3.86 -19.75 6.05
N LEU A 216 3.41 -18.95 7.03
CA LEU A 216 3.67 -19.16 8.45
C LEU A 216 2.56 -20.05 9.08
N PRO A 217 2.86 -21.29 9.49
CA PRO A 217 1.88 -22.18 10.10
C PRO A 217 1.67 -21.90 11.60
N THR A 218 2.29 -20.86 12.15
CA THR A 218 2.20 -20.50 13.58
C THR A 218 2.23 -18.98 13.74
N PRO A 219 1.58 -18.45 14.80
CA PRO A 219 1.48 -17.00 15.00
C PRO A 219 2.79 -16.34 15.44
N PHE A 220 3.76 -17.11 15.93
CA PHE A 220 5.00 -16.55 16.49
C PHE A 220 5.75 -15.68 15.48
N GLY A 221 5.94 -16.18 14.24
CA GLY A 221 6.62 -15.42 13.19
C GLY A 221 5.90 -14.11 12.83
N ALA A 222 4.56 -14.14 12.82
CA ALA A 222 3.75 -12.97 12.54
C ALA A 222 3.86 -11.91 13.65
N LEU A 223 3.80 -12.34 14.92
CA LEU A 223 3.96 -11.47 16.09
C LEU A 223 5.35 -10.82 16.10
N THR A 224 6.41 -11.60 15.95
CA THR A 224 7.79 -11.07 15.98
C THR A 224 8.06 -10.16 14.78
N GLY A 225 7.64 -10.57 13.58
CA GLY A 225 7.83 -9.79 12.36
C GLY A 225 7.06 -8.47 12.40
N GLY A 226 5.79 -8.52 12.82
CA GLY A 226 4.95 -7.33 12.97
C GLY A 226 5.49 -6.36 14.00
N PHE A 227 5.96 -6.86 15.15
CA PHE A 227 6.59 -6.04 16.19
C PHE A 227 7.83 -5.29 15.65
N LEU A 228 8.74 -5.99 14.98
CA LEU A 228 9.94 -5.37 14.39
C LEU A 228 9.59 -4.37 13.29
N ALA A 229 8.64 -4.72 12.42
CA ALA A 229 8.18 -3.84 11.36
C ALA A 229 7.52 -2.56 11.90
N GLY A 230 6.80 -2.63 13.02
CA GLY A 230 6.19 -1.46 13.68
C GLY A 230 7.21 -0.46 14.24
N LEU A 231 8.46 -0.86 14.46
CA LEU A 231 9.55 0.04 14.88
C LEU A 231 10.24 0.74 13.71
N LEU A 232 10.11 0.23 12.48
CA LEU A 232 10.80 0.77 11.31
C LEU A 232 10.34 2.18 10.92
N PRO A 233 9.02 2.51 10.86
CA PRO A 233 8.61 3.83 10.38
C PRO A 233 9.07 4.98 11.26
N PRO A 234 8.97 4.91 12.60
CA PRO A 234 9.48 6.00 13.43
C PRO A 234 10.99 6.23 13.28
N LEU A 235 11.76 5.15 13.08
CA LEU A 235 13.19 5.23 12.78
C LEU A 235 13.43 5.83 11.39
N GLY A 236 12.66 5.41 10.38
CA GLY A 236 12.70 5.95 9.02
C GLY A 236 12.38 7.44 8.97
N PHE A 237 11.30 7.86 9.63
CA PHE A 237 10.93 9.28 9.76
C PHE A 237 12.01 10.12 10.44
N ARG A 238 12.79 9.54 11.34
CA ARG A 238 13.85 10.25 12.06
C ARG A 238 15.16 10.33 11.27
N PHE A 239 15.51 9.28 10.52
CA PHE A 239 16.87 9.11 9.97
C PHE A 239 16.94 9.11 8.44
N LEU A 240 15.84 8.83 7.74
CA LEU A 240 15.82 8.60 6.28
C LEU A 240 14.96 9.61 5.51
N THR A 241 14.19 10.46 6.20
CA THR A 241 13.30 11.48 5.63
C THR A 241 13.58 12.82 6.26
#